data_AF-A0A8J6J9E4-F1
#
_entry.id   AF-A0A8J6J9E4-F1
#
_cell.length_a   1.000
_cell.length_b   1.000
_cell.length_c   1.000
_cell.angle_alpha   90.00
_cell.angle_beta   90.00
_cell.angle_gamma   90.00
#
_symmetry.space_group_name_H-M   'P 1'
#
loop_
_entity.id
_entity.type
_entity.pdbx_description
1 polymer ?
#
loop_
_entity_poly.entity_id
_entity_poly.type
_entity_poly.pdbx_seq_one_letter_code
_entity_poly.pdbx_strand_id
1 'polypeptide(L)'
;MYGSYQGDDAETRTINLGFQPDIVLLVMADGSMAFQNSGFSMHYGGLAVSGSPANYASGKDSAKDYITCTANGFLVKSFTRSDVVVNSSPSVYNYVAIKTGG
;
A
#
# COMPACT_ATOMS: atom_id res chain seq x y z
N MET A 1 14.50 5.28 3.37
CA MET A 1 14.58 3.87 3.84
C MET A 1 13.93 2.98 2.80
N TYR A 2 14.46 1.78 2.59
CA TYR A 2 13.84 0.76 1.77
C TYR A 2 13.77 -0.54 2.57
N GLY A 3 12.89 -1.44 2.15
CA GLY A 3 12.74 -2.74 2.79
C GLY A 3 11.67 -3.55 2.10
N SER A 4 11.30 -4.66 2.73
CA SER A 4 10.20 -5.50 2.29
C SER A 4 9.49 -6.12 3.47
N TYR A 5 8.27 -6.59 3.23
CA TYR A 5 7.58 -7.46 4.16
C TYR A 5 6.89 -8.60 3.42
N GLN A 6 6.91 -9.78 4.04
CA GLN A 6 6.02 -10.88 3.69
C GLN A 6 4.62 -10.52 4.19
N GLY A 7 3.59 -10.58 3.35
CA GLY A 7 2.22 -10.37 3.81
C GLY A 7 1.81 -11.37 4.89
N ASP A 8 0.75 -11.07 5.64
CA ASP A 8 0.26 -11.91 6.74
C ASP A 8 -1.26 -12.09 6.74
N ASP A 9 -1.92 -11.69 5.65
CA ASP A 9 -3.37 -11.72 5.44
C ASP A 9 -4.20 -10.87 6.41
N ALA A 10 -3.57 -10.09 7.32
CA ALA A 10 -4.30 -9.11 8.11
C ALA A 10 -4.90 -8.02 7.20
N GLU A 11 -6.15 -7.64 7.46
CA GLU A 11 -6.82 -6.57 6.69
C GLU A 11 -6.02 -5.28 6.76
N THR A 12 -5.50 -4.94 7.93
CA THR A 12 -4.71 -3.73 8.17
C THR A 12 -3.37 -4.11 8.79
N ARG A 13 -2.30 -3.49 8.30
CA ARG A 13 -0.96 -3.67 8.86
C ARG A 13 -0.20 -2.35 8.87
N THR A 14 0.49 -2.09 9.97
CA THR A 14 1.43 -0.97 10.08
C THR A 14 2.85 -1.48 9.91
N ILE A 15 3.58 -0.86 8.99
CA ILE A 15 5.02 -1.07 8.80
C ILE A 15 5.74 0.04 9.54
N ASN A 16 6.37 -0.32 10.66
CA ASN A 16 7.10 0.62 11.51
C ASN A 16 8.51 0.87 10.94
N LEU A 17 8.81 2.13 10.67
CA LEU A 17 10.09 2.61 10.17
C LEU A 17 10.85 3.46 11.21
N GLY A 18 10.18 3.85 12.30
CA GLY A 18 10.74 4.71 13.35
C GLY A 18 10.75 6.20 12.99
N PHE A 19 10.12 6.60 11.89
CA PHE A 19 9.93 8.00 11.49
C PHE A 19 8.66 8.13 10.64
N GLN A 20 8.11 9.35 10.56
CA GLN A 20 7.03 9.68 9.63
C GLN A 20 7.59 9.89 8.20
N PRO A 21 7.25 9.02 7.23
CA PRO A 21 7.60 9.24 5.84
C PRO A 21 6.70 10.29 5.19
N ASP A 22 7.25 11.04 4.24
CA ASP A 22 6.51 11.98 3.40
C ASP A 22 6.03 11.32 2.10
N ILE A 23 6.75 10.29 1.64
CA ILE A 23 6.42 9.53 0.43
C ILE A 23 6.64 8.04 0.72
N VAL A 24 5.71 7.20 0.30
CA VAL A 24 5.84 5.74 0.30
C VAL A 24 5.45 5.20 -1.07
N LEU A 25 6.39 4.54 -1.73
CA LEU A 25 6.12 3.67 -2.86
C LEU A 25 6.12 2.23 -2.38
N LEU A 26 5.04 1.50 -2.64
CA LEU A 26 4.91 0.07 -2.38
C LEU A 26 4.71 -0.66 -3.71
N VAL A 27 5.41 -1.78 -3.89
CA VAL A 27 5.29 -2.65 -5.07
C VAL A 27 5.34 -4.12 -4.63
N MET A 28 4.67 -5.01 -5.35
CA MET A 28 4.89 -6.45 -5.15
C MET A 28 6.33 -6.80 -5.54
N ALA A 29 6.88 -7.87 -4.98
CA ALA A 29 8.26 -8.29 -5.21
C ALA A 29 8.60 -8.60 -6.68
N ASP A 30 7.60 -8.99 -7.48
CA ASP A 30 7.74 -9.17 -8.93
C ASP A 30 7.69 -7.85 -9.74
N GLY A 31 7.56 -6.71 -9.05
CA GLY A 31 7.48 -5.38 -9.63
C GLY A 31 6.07 -4.96 -10.05
N SER A 32 5.07 -5.82 -9.89
CA SER A 32 3.69 -5.47 -10.23
C SER A 32 3.11 -4.45 -9.24
N MET A 33 2.43 -3.43 -9.77
CA MET A 33 1.63 -2.50 -8.96
C MET A 33 0.14 -2.76 -9.05
N ALA A 34 -0.32 -3.29 -10.18
CA ALA A 34 -1.72 -3.57 -10.43
C ALA A 34 -1.87 -4.63 -11.53
N PHE A 35 -3.02 -5.29 -11.55
CA PHE A 35 -3.52 -6.11 -12.64
C PHE A 35 -4.86 -5.54 -13.09
N GLN A 36 -5.12 -5.45 -14.39
CA GLN A 36 -6.39 -4.96 -14.90
C GLN A 36 -6.90 -5.90 -15.99
N ASN A 37 -8.17 -6.28 -15.88
CA ASN A 37 -8.91 -7.04 -16.88
C ASN A 37 -10.31 -6.41 -17.04
N SER A 38 -11.05 -6.76 -18.10
CA SER A 38 -12.38 -6.22 -18.37
C SER A 38 -13.33 -6.43 -17.18
N GLY A 39 -13.61 -5.36 -16.44
CA GLY A 39 -14.52 -5.36 -15.28
C GLY A 39 -13.88 -5.71 -13.94
N PHE A 40 -12.55 -5.88 -13.86
CA PHE A 40 -11.85 -6.26 -12.64
C PHE A 40 -10.46 -5.61 -12.58
N SER A 41 -10.16 -4.90 -11.49
CA SER A 41 -8.81 -4.41 -11.20
C SER A 41 -8.22 -5.22 -10.04
N MET A 42 -6.92 -5.18 -9.85
CA MET A 42 -6.26 -5.52 -8.59
C MET A 42 -5.10 -4.55 -8.41
N HIS A 43 -4.83 -4.15 -7.19
CA HIS A 43 -3.83 -3.18 -6.76
C HIS A 43 -2.95 -3.91 -5.75
N TYR A 44 -1.68 -4.05 -6.08
CA TYR A 44 -0.68 -4.75 -5.27
C TYR A 44 0.31 -3.78 -4.62
N GLY A 45 0.19 -2.51 -4.95
CA GLY A 45 1.08 -1.44 -4.53
C GLY A 45 0.47 -0.10 -4.84
N GLY A 46 1.25 0.96 -4.67
CA GLY A 46 0.81 2.32 -4.90
C GLY A 46 1.78 3.34 -4.34
N LEU A 47 1.52 4.60 -4.69
CA LEU A 47 2.25 5.75 -4.18
C LEU A 47 1.37 6.52 -3.21
N ALA A 48 1.81 6.65 -1.96
CA ALA A 48 1.23 7.53 -0.97
C ALA A 48 2.17 8.71 -0.73
N VAL A 49 1.61 9.90 -0.62
CA VAL A 49 2.31 11.12 -0.20
C VAL A 49 1.62 11.64 1.06
N SER A 50 2.33 12.29 1.97
CA SER A 50 1.75 12.88 3.17
C SER A 50 0.59 13.81 2.81
N GLY A 51 -0.60 13.57 3.38
CA GLY A 51 -1.84 14.27 3.03
C GLY A 51 -2.54 13.79 1.74
N SER A 52 -1.94 12.86 0.99
CA SER A 52 -2.49 12.24 -0.23
C SER A 52 -2.23 10.73 -0.24
N PRO A 53 -3.08 9.95 0.45
CA PRO A 53 -2.96 8.48 0.49
C PRO A 53 -3.08 7.84 -0.89
N ALA A 54 -2.52 6.63 -1.04
CA ALA A 54 -2.89 5.79 -2.18
C ALA A 54 -4.34 5.36 -1.99
N ASN A 55 -5.19 5.69 -2.96
CA ASN A 55 -6.63 5.51 -2.86
C ASN A 55 -7.16 4.66 -4.01
N TYR A 56 -8.13 3.81 -3.69
CA TYR A 56 -8.87 3.03 -4.66
C TYR A 56 -10.34 3.45 -4.63
N ALA A 57 -10.87 3.80 -5.79
CA ALA A 57 -12.29 4.03 -6.01
C ALA A 57 -12.81 3.00 -7.01
N SER A 58 -13.63 2.06 -6.54
CA SER A 58 -14.46 1.23 -7.42
C SER A 58 -15.85 1.80 -7.48
N GLY A 59 -16.47 1.76 -8.67
CA GLY A 59 -17.80 2.29 -8.91
C GLY A 59 -18.80 1.86 -7.83
N LYS A 60 -19.41 2.86 -7.19
CA LYS A 60 -20.36 2.83 -6.05
C LYS A 60 -19.78 2.84 -4.63
N ASP A 61 -18.51 2.49 -4.43
CA ASP A 61 -17.87 2.62 -3.12
C ASP A 61 -17.18 3.98 -2.99
N SER A 62 -17.31 4.61 -1.81
CA SER A 62 -16.50 5.77 -1.46
C SER A 62 -15.02 5.41 -1.55
N ALA A 63 -14.22 6.33 -2.10
CA ALA A 63 -12.77 6.28 -2.15
C ALA A 63 -12.18 5.67 -0.85
N LYS A 64 -11.48 4.53 -0.94
CA LYS A 64 -10.85 3.87 0.22
C LYS A 64 -9.34 4.02 0.14
N ASP A 65 -8.78 4.69 1.15
CA ASP A 65 -7.33 4.78 1.32
C ASP A 65 -6.77 3.41 1.71
N TYR A 66 -5.68 3.01 1.08
CA TYR A 66 -5.06 1.72 1.31
C TYR A 66 -3.55 1.75 1.51
N ILE A 67 -2.90 2.89 1.27
CA ILE A 67 -1.54 3.17 1.76
C ILE A 67 -1.55 4.58 2.33
N THR A 68 -1.20 4.72 3.61
CA THR A 68 -1.23 6.00 4.32
C THR A 68 0.05 6.18 5.12
N CYS A 69 0.70 7.35 5.00
CA CYS A 69 1.80 7.73 5.87
C CYS A 69 1.30 7.92 7.31
N THR A 70 2.04 7.41 8.28
CA THR A 70 1.74 7.50 9.72
C THR A 70 2.92 8.11 10.46
N ALA A 71 2.74 8.46 11.74
CA ALA A 71 3.81 9.08 12.55
C ALA A 71 5.11 8.25 12.62
N ASN A 72 5.02 6.92 12.50
CA ASN A 72 6.15 6.01 12.68
C ASN A 72 6.42 5.10 11.47
N GLY A 73 5.80 5.36 10.32
CA GLY A 73 5.95 4.54 9.13
C GLY A 73 4.75 4.67 8.21
N PHE A 74 4.18 3.56 7.76
CA PHE A 74 2.96 3.59 6.95
C PHE A 74 2.00 2.45 7.28
N LEU A 75 0.73 2.68 6.98
CA LEU A 75 -0.33 1.70 7.11
C LEU A 75 -0.70 1.21 5.72
N VAL A 76 -0.89 -0.11 5.59
CA VAL A 76 -1.48 -0.75 4.42
C VAL A 76 -2.80 -1.38 4.79
N LYS A 77 -3.77 -1.32 3.87
CA LYS A 77 -5.09 -1.92 4.05
C LYS A 77 -5.47 -2.76 2.84
N SER A 78 -5.60 -4.07 3.03
CA SER A 78 -6.18 -4.98 2.04
C SER A 78 -7.69 -5.04 2.23
N PHE A 79 -8.44 -5.40 1.19
CA PHE A 79 -9.89 -5.52 1.28
C PHE A 79 -10.36 -6.84 0.64
N THR A 80 -11.07 -7.67 1.40
CA THR A 80 -11.51 -9.03 1.03
C THR A 80 -12.54 -9.12 -0.09
N ARG A 81 -13.01 -7.98 -0.62
CA ARG A 81 -13.89 -7.87 -1.79
C ARG A 81 -13.51 -6.72 -2.72
N SER A 82 -12.41 -6.04 -2.41
CA SER A 82 -11.96 -4.92 -3.22
C SER A 82 -10.64 -5.31 -3.83
N ASP A 83 -10.40 -4.72 -4.99
CA ASP A 83 -9.25 -4.94 -5.84
C ASP A 83 -7.92 -4.52 -5.19
N VAL A 84 -7.72 -4.63 -3.88
CA VAL A 84 -6.49 -4.19 -3.20
C VAL A 84 -5.94 -5.32 -2.34
N VAL A 85 -4.76 -5.80 -2.72
CA VAL A 85 -4.06 -6.94 -2.15
C VAL A 85 -2.63 -6.51 -1.84
N VAL A 86 -2.46 -5.82 -0.71
CA VAL A 86 -1.19 -5.20 -0.27
C VAL A 86 -0.61 -5.87 0.97
N ASN A 87 -1.20 -6.97 1.44
CA ASN A 87 -0.72 -7.70 2.61
C ASN A 87 -1.01 -9.21 2.54
N SER A 88 -1.07 -9.80 1.35
CA SER A 88 -1.39 -11.22 1.21
C SER A 88 -0.19 -12.11 1.57
N SER A 89 -0.42 -13.17 2.35
CA SER A 89 0.61 -14.08 2.84
C SER A 89 1.47 -14.82 1.81
N PRO A 90 1.04 -15.09 0.56
CA PRO A 90 1.93 -15.67 -0.45
C PRO A 90 2.83 -14.61 -1.12
N SER A 91 2.58 -13.31 -0.91
CA SER A 91 3.26 -12.22 -1.62
C SER A 91 4.22 -11.45 -0.70
N VAL A 92 5.40 -11.16 -1.24
CA VAL A 92 6.33 -10.19 -0.66
C VAL A 92 6.08 -8.83 -1.31
N TYR A 93 6.14 -7.78 -0.51
CA TYR A 93 5.99 -6.40 -0.96
C TYR A 93 7.25 -5.61 -0.63
N ASN A 94 7.84 -4.98 -1.63
CA ASN A 94 8.97 -4.07 -1.49
C ASN A 94 8.46 -2.65 -1.32
N TYR A 95 9.14 -1.85 -0.49
CA TYR A 95 8.82 -0.44 -0.33
C TYR A 95 10.05 0.45 -0.38
N VAL A 96 9.81 1.69 -0.81
CA VAL A 96 10.71 2.82 -0.62
C VAL A 96 9.93 3.88 0.15
N ALA A 97 10.46 4.28 1.31
CA ALA A 97 9.90 5.31 2.16
C ALA A 97 10.89 6.48 2.26
N ILE A 98 10.43 7.67 1.90
CA ILE A 98 11.25 8.88 1.82
C ILE A 98 10.70 9.88 2.83
N LYS A 99 11.61 10.50 3.59
CA LYS A 99 11.34 11.72 4.33
C LYS A 99 11.95 12.87 3.54
N THR A 100 11.13 13.79 3.07
CA THR A 100 11.56 14.97 2.31
C THR A 100 11.88 16.10 3.28
N GLY A 101 13.11 16.10 3.79
CA GLY A 101 13.68 17.18 4.60
C GLY A 101 13.59 16.97 6.12
N GLY A 102 14.72 17.21 6.78
CA GLY A 102 14.85 17.66 8.17
C GLY A 102 15.54 19.02 8.17
#